data_AF-A0A0U9H5T4-F1
#
_entry.id   AF-A0A0U9H5T4-F1
#
_cell.length_a   1.000
_cell.length_b   1.000
_cell.length_c   1.000
_cell.angle_alpha   90.00
_cell.angle_beta   90.00
_cell.angle_gamma   90.00
#
_symmetry.space_group_name_H-M   'P 1'
#
loop_
_entity.id
_entity.type
_entity.pdbx_description
1 polymer ?
#
loop_
_entity_poly.entity_id
_entity_poly.type
_entity_poly.pdbx_seq_one_letter_code
_entity_poly.pdbx_strand_id
1 'polypeptide(L)'
;MDREIKFRAWDKVNEKMLNYGTDEACEVWEDGCDYMGMSFITHQPNIIWMQYTGLEDDHGKEVFEGDILEFEDIGEEGYEYKDGYDFINRATIVFEEGRFVLSNFLDINSAVIEEVRDENHDHLVNIIDSSRIIGNIYEDSHLLEGDSHV
;
A
#
# COMPACT_ATOMS: atom_id res chain seq x y z
N MET A 1 11.03 1.16 19.96
CA MET A 1 11.92 1.55 18.85
C MET A 1 11.38 2.82 18.25
N ASP A 2 12.24 3.70 17.74
CA ASP A 2 11.82 4.87 16.99
C ASP A 2 11.50 4.43 15.56
N ARG A 3 10.25 4.65 15.13
CA ARG A 3 9.80 4.42 13.75
C ARG A 3 10.26 5.58 12.88
N GLU A 4 10.88 5.29 11.75
CA GLU A 4 11.25 6.31 10.78
C GLU A 4 9.99 6.92 10.13
N ILE A 5 10.00 8.24 9.93
CA ILE A 5 8.86 8.97 9.34
C ILE A 5 9.27 9.43 7.95
N LYS A 6 8.74 8.75 6.93
CA LYS A 6 8.92 9.07 5.50
C LYS A 6 7.57 9.24 4.82
N PHE A 7 7.57 10.01 3.73
CA PHE A 7 6.41 10.21 2.89
C PHE A 7 6.79 10.14 1.43
N ARG A 8 5.90 9.61 0.61
CA ARG A 8 5.88 9.84 -0.83
C ARG A 8 4.57 10.53 -1.19
N ALA A 9 4.47 11.07 -2.39
CA ALA A 9 3.24 11.68 -2.84
C ALA A 9 2.93 11.40 -4.30
N TRP A 10 1.65 11.26 -4.61
CA TRP A 10 1.15 11.20 -5.97
C TRP A 10 0.77 12.60 -6.44
N ASP A 11 1.35 13.04 -7.55
CA ASP A 11 0.96 14.26 -8.25
C ASP A 11 -0.11 13.94 -9.30
N LYS A 12 -1.37 14.32 -9.03
CA LYS A 12 -2.49 14.07 -9.94
C LYS A 12 -2.40 14.83 -11.27
N VAL A 13 -1.67 15.95 -11.33
CA VAL A 13 -1.57 16.78 -12.54
C VAL A 13 -0.56 16.17 -13.50
N ASN A 14 0.58 15.75 -12.97
CA ASN A 14 1.67 15.20 -13.75
C ASN A 14 1.66 13.67 -13.83
N GLU A 15 0.75 13.01 -13.08
CA GLU A 15 0.63 11.55 -12.99
C GLU A 15 1.97 10.88 -12.66
N LYS A 16 2.64 11.37 -11.61
CA LYS A 16 3.97 10.89 -11.21
C LYS A 16 4.08 10.71 -9.69
N MET A 17 4.84 9.69 -9.30
CA MET A 17 5.23 9.48 -7.90
C MET A 17 6.41 10.38 -7.53
N LEU A 18 6.27 11.10 -6.41
CA LEU A 18 7.26 11.99 -5.84
C LEU A 18 7.77 11.40 -4.52
N ASN A 19 9.06 11.09 -4.45
CA ASN A 19 9.69 10.61 -3.22
C ASN A 19 10.20 11.81 -2.41
N TYR A 20 9.57 12.08 -1.26
CA TYR A 20 9.94 13.19 -0.38
C TYR A 20 10.77 12.67 0.79
N GLY A 21 12.04 13.09 0.87
CA GLY A 21 12.94 12.68 1.96
C GLY A 21 14.23 12.02 1.50
N THR A 22 14.37 11.75 0.20
CA THR A 22 15.68 11.66 -0.45
C THR A 22 16.05 13.05 -0.99
N ASP A 23 17.33 13.37 -1.14
CA ASP A 23 17.85 14.65 -1.67
C ASP A 23 17.32 15.05 -3.08
N GLU A 24 16.42 14.24 -3.66
CA GLU A 24 15.86 14.31 -5.00
C GLU A 24 14.49 14.98 -5.06
N ALA A 25 13.89 15.39 -3.92
CA ALA A 25 12.67 16.20 -3.88
C ALA A 25 12.88 17.68 -4.35
N CYS A 26 13.85 17.89 -5.22
CA CYS A 26 14.12 19.13 -5.93
C CYS A 26 14.06 18.83 -7.42
N GLU A 27 12.87 18.91 -8.02
CA GLU A 27 12.82 19.24 -9.44
C GLU A 27 13.34 20.67 -9.60
N VAL A 28 14.59 20.77 -10.04
CA VAL A 28 15.21 22.04 -10.40
C VAL A 28 14.56 22.50 -11.71
N TRP A 29 13.64 23.44 -11.62
CA TRP A 29 13.19 24.20 -12.80
C TRP A 29 14.35 25.11 -13.26
N GLU A 30 14.43 25.46 -14.56
CA GLU A 30 15.54 26.25 -15.15
C GLU A 30 15.82 27.58 -14.42
N ASP A 31 14.88 28.06 -13.59
CA ASP A 31 15.00 29.30 -12.81
C ASP A 31 15.44 29.09 -11.34
N GLY A 32 15.85 27.88 -10.96
CA GLY A 32 16.48 27.56 -9.67
C GLY A 32 15.72 26.53 -8.83
N CYS A 33 16.45 25.91 -7.89
CA CYS A 33 15.85 25.10 -6.83
C CYS A 33 15.03 26.01 -5.93
N ASP A 34 13.77 26.20 -6.24
CA ASP A 34 12.88 26.78 -5.26
C ASP A 34 12.71 25.71 -4.19
N TYR A 35 13.31 25.92 -3.01
CA TYR A 35 12.82 25.37 -1.76
C TYR A 35 11.42 25.96 -1.57
N MET A 36 10.49 25.59 -2.46
CA MET A 36 9.11 25.97 -2.41
C MET A 36 8.57 25.15 -1.26
N GLY A 37 8.77 25.71 -0.06
CA GLY A 37 8.82 24.98 1.18
C GLY A 37 7.62 24.06 1.33
N MET A 38 7.78 22.99 2.10
CA MET A 38 6.70 22.07 2.47
C MET A 38 5.34 22.77 2.68
N SER A 39 5.30 24.03 3.16
CA SER A 39 4.07 24.81 3.31
C SER A 39 3.25 25.07 2.03
N PHE A 40 3.87 25.13 0.84
CA PHE A 40 3.15 25.32 -0.44
C PHE A 40 2.63 24.01 -1.02
N ILE A 41 3.30 22.88 -0.75
CA ILE A 41 2.93 21.56 -1.29
C ILE A 41 1.89 20.86 -0.39
N THR A 42 1.96 21.04 0.93
CA THR A 42 1.01 20.43 1.89
C THR A 42 -0.44 20.94 1.73
N HIS A 43 -0.66 22.02 0.98
CA HIS A 43 -1.98 22.61 0.75
C HIS A 43 -2.48 22.46 -0.70
N GLN A 44 -1.79 21.68 -1.54
CA GLN A 44 -2.27 21.46 -2.91
C GLN A 44 -3.27 20.30 -2.95
N PRO A 45 -4.52 20.53 -3.39
CA PRO A 45 -5.53 19.46 -3.48
C PRO A 45 -5.19 18.37 -4.51
N ASN A 46 -4.19 18.64 -5.36
CA ASN A 46 -3.71 17.74 -6.40
C ASN A 46 -2.58 16.82 -5.95
N ILE A 47 -2.05 17.00 -4.75
CA ILE A 47 -1.02 16.13 -4.17
C ILE A 47 -1.69 15.20 -3.17
N ILE A 48 -1.48 13.88 -3.32
CA ILE A 48 -1.90 12.89 -2.32
C ILE A 48 -0.67 12.36 -1.61
N TRP A 49 -0.59 12.58 -0.31
CA TRP A 49 0.49 12.09 0.53
C TRP A 49 0.22 10.65 0.97
N MET A 50 1.27 9.83 0.99
CA MET A 50 1.26 8.45 1.46
C MET A 50 2.37 8.27 2.48
N GLN A 51 2.03 7.71 3.64
CA GLN A 51 2.99 7.53 4.73
C GLN A 51 3.66 6.16 4.66
N TYR A 52 4.96 6.11 4.95
CA TYR A 52 5.70 4.87 5.17
C TYR A 52 5.14 4.11 6.37
N THR A 53 5.03 2.79 6.29
CA THR A 53 4.51 1.91 7.36
C THR A 53 5.54 1.63 8.46
N GLY A 54 6.84 1.78 8.17
CA GLY A 54 7.89 1.29 9.07
C GLY A 54 8.32 -0.15 8.79
N LEU A 55 7.77 -0.78 7.76
CA LEU A 55 7.99 -2.18 7.39
C LEU A 55 8.51 -2.27 5.95
N GLU A 56 9.17 -3.37 5.64
CA GLU A 56 9.67 -3.71 4.31
C GLU A 56 9.02 -5.01 3.86
N ASP A 57 8.81 -5.17 2.55
CA ASP A 57 8.34 -6.42 1.97
C ASP A 57 9.43 -7.51 1.98
N ASP A 58 9.11 -8.70 1.48
CA ASP A 58 10.04 -9.84 1.44
C ASP A 58 11.31 -9.61 0.59
N HIS A 59 11.35 -8.53 -0.21
CA HIS A 59 12.50 -8.11 -1.02
C HIS A 59 13.23 -6.88 -0.44
N GLY A 60 12.86 -6.43 0.77
CA GLY A 60 13.47 -5.27 1.44
C GLY A 60 13.00 -3.94 0.86
N LYS A 61 11.86 -3.90 0.19
CA LYS A 61 11.28 -2.66 -0.32
C LYS A 61 10.34 -2.06 0.72
N GLU A 62 10.55 -0.79 1.04
CA GLU A 62 9.72 -0.04 1.98
C GLU A 62 8.25 -0.01 1.56
N VAL A 63 7.36 -0.37 2.49
CA VAL A 63 5.90 -0.40 2.27
C VAL A 63 5.28 0.93 2.70
N PHE A 64 4.54 1.57 1.80
CA PHE A 64 3.81 2.82 2.02
C PHE A 64 2.30 2.61 1.91
N GLU A 65 1.53 3.56 2.45
CA GLU A 65 0.11 3.70 2.13
C GLU A 65 -0.11 3.70 0.61
N GLY A 66 -1.16 3.00 0.17
CA GLY A 66 -1.53 2.84 -1.23
C GLY A 66 -0.72 1.77 -1.98
N ASP A 67 0.30 1.15 -1.39
CA ASP A 67 0.97 -0.01 -2.00
C ASP A 67 0.02 -1.21 -2.10
N ILE A 68 0.16 -1.95 -3.20
CA ILE A 68 -0.56 -3.20 -3.46
C ILE A 68 0.40 -4.35 -3.19
N LEU A 69 0.03 -5.19 -2.24
CA LEU A 69 0.77 -6.40 -1.86
C LEU A 69 0.17 -7.61 -2.55
N GLU A 70 1.03 -8.52 -2.99
CA GLU A 70 0.70 -9.86 -3.46
C GLU A 70 1.19 -10.89 -2.44
N PHE A 71 0.34 -11.81 -2.02
CA PHE A 71 0.63 -12.81 -0.98
C PHE A 71 -0.14 -14.12 -1.20
N GLU A 72 0.38 -15.20 -0.64
CA GLU A 72 -0.32 -16.49 -0.56
C GLU A 72 -1.46 -16.38 0.46
N ASP A 73 -2.66 -16.84 0.09
CA ASP A 73 -3.87 -16.77 0.89
C ASP A 73 -4.64 -18.09 0.81
N ILE A 74 -5.57 -18.29 1.74
CA ILE A 74 -6.41 -19.47 1.82
C ILE A 74 -7.86 -19.03 1.68
N GLY A 75 -8.53 -19.55 0.65
CA GLY A 75 -9.97 -19.39 0.45
C GLY A 75 -10.71 -20.63 0.95
N GLU A 76 -12.00 -20.48 1.24
CA GLU A 76 -12.84 -21.61 1.63
C GLU A 76 -14.00 -21.81 0.64
N GLU A 77 -14.26 -23.04 0.23
CA GLU A 77 -15.40 -23.40 -0.61
C GLU A 77 -16.19 -24.58 -0.02
N GLY A 78 -17.52 -24.58 -0.23
CA GLY A 78 -18.42 -25.66 0.22
C GLY A 78 -19.51 -25.22 1.20
N TYR A 79 -20.62 -25.97 1.24
CA TYR A 79 -21.81 -25.62 2.04
C TYR A 79 -21.90 -26.37 3.38
N GLU A 80 -21.57 -27.67 3.40
CA GLU A 80 -21.65 -28.51 4.61
C GLU A 80 -20.26 -28.81 5.21
N TYR A 81 -19.25 -28.94 4.35
CA TYR A 81 -17.84 -29.05 4.71
C TYR A 81 -17.11 -28.03 3.87
N LYS A 82 -16.41 -27.11 4.52
CA LYS A 82 -15.58 -26.13 3.84
C LYS A 82 -14.20 -26.73 3.63
N ASP A 83 -13.79 -26.82 2.38
CA ASP A 83 -12.43 -27.20 2.02
C ASP A 83 -11.63 -25.92 1.75
N GLY A 84 -10.45 -25.82 2.35
CA GLY A 84 -9.51 -24.74 2.11
C GLY A 84 -8.76 -24.97 0.80
N TYR A 85 -8.52 -23.91 0.03
CA TYR A 85 -7.66 -23.94 -1.14
C TYR A 85 -6.68 -22.76 -1.12
N ASP A 86 -5.44 -23.03 -1.53
CA ASP A 86 -4.41 -22.01 -1.62
C ASP A 86 -4.57 -21.22 -2.93
N PHE A 87 -4.44 -19.90 -2.86
CA PHE A 87 -4.42 -19.03 -4.02
C PHE A 87 -3.54 -17.79 -3.77
N ILE A 88 -3.28 -17.01 -4.81
CA ILE A 88 -2.59 -15.73 -4.69
C ILE A 88 -3.64 -14.63 -4.62
N ASN A 89 -3.62 -13.87 -3.53
CA ASN A 89 -4.49 -12.72 -3.35
C ASN A 89 -3.68 -11.42 -3.39
N ARG A 90 -4.40 -10.31 -3.52
CA ARG A 90 -3.83 -8.96 -3.51
C ARG A 90 -4.67 -8.05 -2.66
N ALA A 91 -4.03 -7.11 -1.97
CA ALA A 91 -4.72 -6.10 -1.19
C ALA A 91 -3.89 -4.82 -1.10
N THR A 92 -4.53 -3.72 -0.71
CA THR A 92 -3.92 -2.41 -0.55
C THR A 92 -3.61 -2.13 0.92
N ILE A 93 -2.46 -1.51 1.18
CA ILE A 93 -2.15 -0.91 2.49
C ILE A 93 -2.88 0.42 2.65
N VAL A 94 -3.71 0.54 3.69
CA VAL A 94 -4.42 1.78 4.02
C VAL A 94 -4.21 2.15 5.49
N PHE A 95 -4.30 3.44 5.83
CA PHE A 95 -4.26 3.90 7.22
C PHE A 95 -5.68 4.25 7.70
N GLU A 96 -6.27 3.37 8.50
CA GLU A 96 -7.65 3.49 8.99
C GLU A 96 -7.69 3.28 10.50
N GLU A 97 -8.54 4.05 11.18
CA GLU A 97 -8.75 3.95 12.63
C GLU A 97 -7.47 4.05 13.48
N GLY A 98 -6.45 4.75 12.97
CA GLY A 98 -5.18 4.99 13.67
C GLY A 98 -4.14 3.88 13.50
N ARG A 99 -4.37 2.90 12.62
CA ARG A 99 -3.41 1.85 12.28
C ARG A 99 -3.32 1.61 10.78
N PHE A 100 -2.21 1.02 10.34
CA PHE A 100 -2.14 0.44 8.99
C PHE A 100 -2.92 -0.87 8.97
N VAL A 101 -3.63 -1.14 7.88
CA VAL A 101 -4.36 -2.39 7.63
C VAL A 101 -4.32 -2.74 6.15
N LEU A 102 -4.67 -3.99 5.82
CA LEU A 102 -5.00 -4.38 4.45
C LEU A 102 -6.48 -4.11 4.16
N SER A 103 -6.75 -3.56 2.98
CA SER A 103 -8.09 -3.28 2.47
C SER A 103 -8.13 -3.49 0.95
N ASN A 104 -9.29 -3.32 0.32
CA ASN A 104 -9.48 -3.48 -1.13
C ASN A 104 -8.90 -4.80 -1.67
N PHE A 105 -9.25 -5.91 -1.02
CA PHE A 105 -8.83 -7.24 -1.44
C PHE A 105 -9.37 -7.55 -2.85
N LEU A 106 -8.52 -8.16 -3.68
CA LEU A 106 -8.89 -8.64 -5.01
C LEU A 106 -9.97 -9.73 -4.91
N ASP A 107 -9.78 -10.69 -4.01
CA ASP A 107 -10.79 -11.69 -3.66
C ASP A 107 -11.17 -11.57 -2.18
N ILE A 108 -12.47 -11.58 -1.91
CA ILE A 108 -13.04 -11.51 -0.56
C ILE A 108 -13.07 -12.87 0.15
N ASN A 109 -12.85 -13.98 -0.57
CA ASN A 109 -12.71 -15.31 0.00
C ASN A 109 -11.29 -15.49 0.56
N SER A 110 -10.98 -14.71 1.60
CA SER A 110 -9.64 -14.53 2.14
C SER A 110 -9.63 -14.83 3.63
N ALA A 111 -8.81 -15.79 4.06
CA ALA A 111 -8.55 -16.01 5.47
C ALA A 111 -7.87 -14.79 6.11
N VAL A 112 -7.03 -14.09 5.35
CA VAL A 112 -6.33 -12.88 5.80
C VAL A 112 -7.30 -11.79 6.25
N ILE A 113 -8.45 -11.60 5.59
CA ILE A 113 -9.45 -10.59 6.00
C ILE A 113 -9.87 -10.77 7.46
N GLU A 114 -10.06 -11.99 7.92
CA GLU A 114 -10.45 -12.28 9.30
C GLU A 114 -9.27 -12.05 10.27
N GLU A 115 -8.04 -12.34 9.84
CA GLU A 115 -6.82 -12.09 10.63
C GLU A 115 -6.52 -10.59 10.81
N VAL A 116 -6.61 -9.77 9.75
CA VAL A 116 -6.37 -8.32 9.87
C VAL A 116 -7.50 -7.57 10.57
N ARG A 117 -8.71 -8.15 10.64
CA ARG A 117 -9.80 -7.61 11.49
C ARG A 117 -9.52 -7.77 12.97
N ASP A 118 -8.74 -8.77 13.36
CA ASP A 118 -8.25 -8.88 14.74
C ASP A 118 -7.41 -7.62 15.07
N GLU A 119 -7.51 -7.12 16.30
CA GLU A 119 -6.78 -5.91 16.73
C GLU A 119 -5.28 -6.18 16.93
N ASN A 120 -4.87 -7.43 16.73
CA ASN A 120 -3.50 -7.89 16.85
C ASN A 120 -2.63 -7.43 15.66
N HIS A 121 -1.71 -6.50 15.94
CA HIS A 121 -0.80 -5.92 14.94
C HIS A 121 0.20 -6.92 14.36
N ASP A 122 0.46 -8.05 15.03
CA ASP A 122 1.43 -9.04 14.57
C ASP A 122 1.00 -9.70 13.24
N HIS A 123 -0.31 -9.78 12.95
CA HIS A 123 -0.80 -10.35 11.68
C HIS A 123 -0.35 -9.52 10.47
N LEU A 124 -0.50 -8.20 10.52
CA LEU A 124 -0.09 -7.33 9.41
C LEU A 124 1.42 -7.43 9.16
N VAL A 125 2.23 -7.45 10.22
CA VAL A 125 3.70 -7.57 10.10
C VAL A 125 4.05 -8.89 9.41
N ASN A 126 3.48 -10.01 9.86
CA ASN A 126 3.75 -11.32 9.27
C ASN A 126 3.33 -11.39 7.80
N ILE A 127 2.18 -10.82 7.45
CA ILE A 127 1.72 -10.78 6.06
C ILE A 127 2.70 -9.97 5.23
N ILE A 128 3.07 -8.76 5.68
CA ILE A 128 4.02 -7.90 4.97
C ILE A 128 5.36 -8.61 4.73
N ASP A 129 5.93 -9.22 5.78
CA ASP A 129 7.21 -9.95 5.73
C ASP A 129 7.20 -11.14 4.75
N SER A 130 6.01 -11.64 4.38
CA SER A 130 5.80 -12.74 3.43
C SER A 130 5.16 -12.31 2.10
N SER A 131 4.98 -11.01 1.91
CA SER A 131 4.31 -10.44 0.74
C SER A 131 5.30 -9.65 -0.12
N ARG A 132 4.89 -9.41 -1.36
CA ARG A 132 5.65 -8.60 -2.31
C ARG A 132 4.86 -7.37 -2.75
N ILE A 133 5.49 -6.20 -2.77
CA ILE A 133 4.89 -5.01 -3.40
C ILE A 133 4.93 -5.18 -4.93
N ILE A 134 3.76 -5.21 -5.55
CA ILE A 134 3.61 -5.36 -7.01
C ILE A 134 3.21 -4.08 -7.74
N GLY A 135 2.81 -3.04 -7.00
CA GLY A 135 2.39 -1.75 -7.55
C GLY A 135 1.79 -0.86 -6.49
N ASN A 136 1.15 0.23 -6.90
CA ASN A 136 0.34 1.07 -6.01
C ASN A 136 -0.97 1.51 -6.66
N ILE A 137 -1.95 1.96 -5.88
CA ILE A 137 -3.29 2.31 -6.36
C ILE A 137 -3.34 3.50 -7.33
N TYR A 138 -2.27 4.28 -7.47
CA TYR A 138 -2.23 5.43 -8.38
C TYR A 138 -1.65 5.06 -9.74
N GLU A 139 -0.58 4.27 -9.76
CA GLU A 139 0.10 3.84 -10.99
C GLU A 139 -0.47 2.53 -11.53
N ASP A 140 -0.97 1.65 -10.65
CA ASP A 140 -1.26 0.24 -10.94
C ASP A 140 -2.63 -0.22 -10.42
N SER A 141 -3.63 0.65 -10.40
CA SER A 141 -4.98 0.33 -9.89
C SER A 141 -5.61 -0.91 -10.55
N HIS A 142 -5.29 -1.18 -11.81
CA HIS A 142 -5.74 -2.35 -12.57
C HIS A 142 -5.34 -3.71 -11.93
N LEU A 143 -4.35 -3.74 -11.03
CA LEU A 143 -3.92 -4.97 -10.36
C LEU A 143 -4.97 -5.53 -9.37
N LEU A 144 -5.97 -4.72 -9.01
CA LEU A 144 -7.08 -5.07 -8.12
C LEU A 144 -8.40 -5.32 -8.87
N GLU A 145 -8.39 -5.28 -10.20
CA GLU A 145 -9.55 -5.62 -11.01
C GLU A 145 -9.55 -7.14 -11.26
N GLY A 146 -10.44 -7.86 -10.57
CA GLY A 146 -10.61 -9.30 -10.77
C GLY A 146 -11.07 -9.63 -12.19
N ASP A 147 -10.60 -10.76 -12.73
CA ASP A 147 -11.22 -11.35 -13.91
C ASP A 147 -12.66 -11.68 -13.54
N SER A 148 -13.60 -10.91 -14.10
CA SER A 148 -15.02 -11.20 -13.99
C SER A 148 -15.29 -12.48 -14.77
N HIS A 149 -15.13 -13.62 -14.11
CA HIS A 149 -15.59 -14.90 -14.63
C HIS A 149 -17.12 -14.88 -14.67
N VAL A 150 -17.65 -14.54 -15.85
CA VAL A 150 -19.05 -14.69 -16.27
C VAL A 150 -19.40 -16.16 -16.42
#